data_AF-A0A8H9C429-F1
#
_entry.id   AF-A0A8H9C429-F1
#
_cell.length_a   1.000
_cell.length_b   1.000
_cell.length_c   1.000
_cell.angle_alpha   90.00
_cell.angle_beta   90.00
_cell.angle_gamma   90.00
#
_symmetry.space_group_name_H-M   'P 1'
#
loop_
_entity.id
_entity.type
_entity.pdbx_description
1 polymer ?
#
loop_
_entity_poly.entity_id
_entity_poly.type
_entity_poly.pdbx_seq_one_letter_code
_entity_poly.pdbx_strand_id
1 'polypeptide(L)' 'MADHVAARVTPAEKMGPRARGPIITYLRDLEGIARRECDSRQSFQIIASGCHLLGDMSTVGPADGPFSRN' A
#
# COMPACT_ATOMS: atom_id res chain seq x y z
N MET A 1 -14.01 2.07 -4.69
CA MET A 1 -12.58 1.94 -5.08
C MET A 1 -11.87 0.87 -4.24
N ALA A 2 -12.13 0.79 -2.93
CA ALA A 2 -11.61 -0.26 -2.05
C ALA A 2 -11.98 -1.70 -2.51
N ASP A 3 -13.20 -1.91 -3.03
CA ASP A 3 -13.66 -3.22 -3.51
C ASP A 3 -12.78 -3.84 -4.62
N HIS A 4 -12.19 -3.02 -5.49
CA HIS A 4 -11.34 -3.51 -6.58
C HIS A 4 -9.95 -3.94 -6.09
N VAL A 5 -9.42 -3.27 -5.07
CA VAL A 5 -8.13 -3.63 -4.47
C VAL A 5 -8.30 -4.89 -3.64
N ALA A 6 -9.33 -4.94 -2.79
CA ALA A 6 -9.65 -6.12 -2.00
C ALA A 6 -9.74 -7.38 -2.87
N ALA A 7 -10.53 -7.35 -3.95
CA ALA A 7 -10.69 -8.49 -4.86
C ALA A 7 -9.37 -8.97 -5.51
N ARG A 8 -8.42 -8.06 -5.75
CA ARG A 8 -7.10 -8.41 -6.32
C ARG A 8 -6.11 -8.93 -5.28
N VAL A 9 -6.30 -8.56 -4.01
CA VAL A 9 -5.42 -8.93 -2.91
C VAL A 9 -5.91 -10.18 -2.17
N THR A 10 -7.20 -10.53 -2.28
CA THR A 10 -7.80 -11.74 -1.68
C THR A 10 -7.01 -13.04 -1.92
N PRO A 11 -6.43 -13.31 -3.11
CA PRO A 11 -5.61 -14.51 -3.30
C PRO A 11 -4.35 -14.52 -2.43
N ALA A 12 -3.73 -13.35 -2.21
CA ALA A 12 -2.55 -13.17 -1.39
C ALA A 12 -2.88 -13.13 0.13
N GLU A 13 -4.06 -12.63 0.50
CA GLU A 13 -4.59 -12.74 1.88
C GLU A 13 -4.80 -14.19 2.34
N LYS A 14 -4.96 -15.15 1.42
CA LYS A 14 -5.06 -16.57 1.77
C LYS A 14 -3.70 -17.24 1.98
N MET A 15 -2.60 -16.56 1.64
CA MET A 15 -1.25 -17.09 1.81
C MET A 15 -0.81 -16.99 3.28
N GLY A 16 0.12 -17.85 3.70
CA GLY A 16 0.72 -17.76 5.04
C GLY A 16 1.62 -16.52 5.21
N PRO A 17 1.88 -16.05 6.44
CA PRO A 17 2.61 -14.81 6.70
C PRO A 17 3.98 -14.72 6.01
N ARG A 18 4.73 -15.83 5.96
CA ARG A 18 6.04 -15.92 5.27
C ARG A 18 5.96 -15.70 3.77
N ALA A 19 4.85 -16.09 3.14
CA ALA A 19 4.64 -15.92 1.71
C ALA A 19 4.15 -14.51 1.36
N ARG A 20 3.55 -13.77 2.31
CA ARG A 20 3.09 -12.39 2.11
C ARG A 20 4.23 -11.37 2.17
N GLY A 21 5.28 -11.65 2.94
CA GLY A 21 6.42 -10.74 3.13
C GLY A 21 6.99 -10.14 1.84
N PRO A 22 7.37 -10.96 0.84
CA PRO A 22 7.88 -10.44 -0.44
C PRO A 22 6.90 -9.57 -1.20
N ILE A 23 5.60 -9.86 -1.11
CA ILE A 23 4.54 -9.08 -1.77
C ILE A 23 4.39 -7.71 -1.10
N ILE A 24 4.43 -7.68 0.23
CA ILE A 24 4.42 -6.43 1.01
C ILE A 24 5.64 -5.58 0.66
N THR A 25 6.84 -6.18 0.60
CA THR A 25 8.08 -5.46 0.21
C THR A 25 7.95 -4.84 -1.18
N TYR A 26 7.49 -5.62 -2.17
CA TYR A 26 7.30 -5.12 -3.53
C TYR A 26 6.30 -3.96 -3.59
N LEU A 27 5.18 -4.04 -2.87
CA LEU A 27 4.20 -2.94 -2.82
C LEU A 27 4.79 -1.70 -2.15
N ARG A 28 5.64 -1.83 -1.14
CA ARG A 28 6.33 -0.69 -0.53
C ARG A 28 7.34 -0.04 -1.46
N ASP A 29 8.05 -0.81 -2.26
CA ASP A 29 8.95 -0.26 -3.29
C ASP A 29 8.14 0.53 -4.33
N LEU A 30 7.02 -0.01 -4.81
CA LEU A 30 6.11 0.70 -5.70
C LEU A 30 5.52 1.96 -5.08
N GLU A 31 5.20 1.95 -3.78
CA GLU A 31 4.75 3.14 -3.07
C GLU A 31 5.83 4.22 -3.06
N GLY A 32 7.08 3.84 -2.79
CA GLY A 32 8.23 4.74 -2.79
C GLY A 32 8.57 5.31 -4.17
N ILE A 33 8.31 4.55 -5.24
CA ILE A 33 8.45 5.02 -6.64
C ILE A 33 7.30 5.96 -6.97
N ALA A 34 6.04 5.59 -6.67
CA ALA A 34 4.88 6.41 -6.94
C ALA A 34 4.95 7.76 -6.23
N ARG A 35 5.46 7.82 -4.99
CA ARG A 35 5.68 9.09 -4.27
C ARG A 35 6.73 10.00 -4.92
N ARG A 36 7.70 9.45 -5.64
CA ARG A 36 8.78 10.21 -6.28
C ARG A 36 8.43 10.65 -7.70
N GLU A 37 7.77 9.76 -8.44
CA GLU A 37 7.60 9.89 -9.88
C GLU A 37 6.14 10.17 -10.30
N CYS A 38 5.19 10.18 -9.37
CA CYS A 38 3.77 10.34 -9.68
C CYS A 38 3.09 11.39 -8.78
N ASP A 39 2.56 12.44 -9.38
CA ASP A 39 1.73 13.45 -8.68
C ASP A 39 0.32 12.93 -8.32
N SER A 40 -0.03 11.71 -8.75
CA SER A 40 -1.34 11.13 -8.47
C SER A 40 -1.43 10.60 -7.06
N ARG A 41 -2.10 11.38 -6.20
CA ARG A 41 -2.43 10.99 -4.82
C ARG A 41 -3.20 9.66 -4.73
N GLN A 42 -4.01 9.39 -5.74
CA GLN A 42 -4.80 8.19 -5.82
C GLN A 42 -3.93 6.94 -5.98
N SER A 43 -2.82 7.04 -6.73
CA SER A 43 -1.92 5.91 -6.98
C SER A 43 -1.26 5.41 -5.70
N PHE A 44 -0.75 6.30 -4.83
CA PHE A 44 -0.14 5.87 -3.56
C PHE A 44 -1.17 5.29 -2.60
N GLN A 45 -2.41 5.81 -2.58
CA GLN A 45 -3.47 5.31 -1.70
C GLN A 45 -3.89 3.88 -2.07
N ILE A 46 -3.95 3.58 -3.36
CA ILE A 46 -4.23 2.22 -3.86
C ILE A 46 -3.13 1.27 -3.38
N ILE A 47 -1.87 1.62 -3.59
CA ILE A 47 -0.73 0.76 -3.22
C ILE A 47 -0.70 0.53 -1.71
N ALA A 48 -0.84 1.60 -0.93
CA ALA A 48 -0.84 1.53 0.52
C ALA A 48 -2.02 0.71 1.08
N SER A 49 -3.20 0.79 0.46
CA SER A 49 -4.34 -0.06 0.83
C SER A 49 -4.08 -1.55 0.57
N GLY A 50 -3.31 -1.88 -0.48
CA GLY A 50 -2.86 -3.25 -0.73
C GLY A 50 -1.93 -3.78 0.35
N CYS A 51 -0.96 -2.96 0.81
CA CYS A 51 -0.09 -3.32 1.93
C CYS A 51 -0.89 -3.61 3.20
N HIS A 52 -1.85 -2.74 3.52
CA HIS A 52 -2.68 -2.87 4.72
C HIS A 52 -3.49 -4.17 4.74
N LEU A 53 -4.13 -4.52 3.61
CA LEU A 53 -4.87 -5.77 3.45
C LEU A 53 -3.98 -7.01 3.64
N LEU A 54 -2.70 -6.92 3.27
CA LEU A 54 -1.75 -8.01 3.46
C LEU A 54 -1.22 -8.14 4.90
N GLY A 55 -1.59 -7.22 5.80
CA GLY A 55 -1.20 -7.20 7.20
C GLY A 55 -0.05 -6.25 7.53
N ASP A 56 0.34 -5.39 6.59
CA ASP A 56 1.32 -4.34 6.85
C ASP A 56 0.63 -3.08 7.39
N MET A 57 0.71 -2.91 8.72
CA MET A 57 0.13 -1.78 9.45
C MET A 57 1.06 -0.57 9.50
N SER A 58 2.22 -0.60 8.82
CA SER A 58 3.13 0.54 8.78
C SER A 58 2.41 1.75 8.20
N THR A 59 2.44 2.86 8.96
CA THR A 59 1.57 4.01 8.78
C THR A 59 1.63 4.55 7.36
N VAL A 60 0.46 4.65 6.74
CA VAL A 60 0.26 5.34 5.45
C VAL A 60 0.20 6.84 5.73
N GLY A 61 1.31 7.42 6.16
CA GLY A 61 1.45 8.84 6.45
C GLY A 61 2.22 9.57 5.35
N PRO A 62 1.90 10.84 5.03
CA PRO A 62 2.87 11.69 4.36
C PRO A 62 4.08 11.84 5.30
N ALA A 63 5.31 11.68 4.79
CA ALA A 63 6.48 12.14 5.54
C ALA A 63 6.46 13.68 5.63
N ASP A 64 5.97 14.35 4.58
CA ASP A 64 5.71 15.79 4.54
C ASP A 64 4.62 16.07 3.49
N GLY A 65 3.41 16.37 3.95
CA GLY A 65 2.33 16.80 3.07
C GLY A 65 1.42 17.75 3.84
N PRO A 66 0.68 18.65 3.17
CA PRO A 66 -0.07 19.75 3.80
C PRO A 66 -1.21 19.32 4.74
N PHE A 67 -1.37 18.01 4.98
CA PHE A 67 -2.32 17.40 5.89
C PHE A 67 -1.65 16.67 7.08
N SER A 68 -0.34 16.78 7.24
CA SER A 68 0.36 16.54 8.51
C SER A 68 0.10 17.73 9.42
N ARG A 69 -1.14 17.88 9.92
CA ARG A 69 -1.48 18.96 10.84
C ARG A 69 -2.32 18.41 12.00
N ASN A 70 -1.70 18.47 13.18
CA ASN A 70 -2.18 18.31 14.56
C ASN A 70 -3.07 17.11 14.90
#